data_AF-R4QIY1-F1
#
_entry.id   AF-R4QIY1-F1
#
_cell.length_a   1.000
_cell.length_b   1.000
_cell.length_c   1.000
_cell.angle_alpha   90.00
_cell.angle_beta   90.00
_cell.angle_gamma   90.00
#
_symmetry.space_group_name_H-M   'P 1'
#
loop_
_entity.id
_entity.type
_entity.pdbx_description
1 polymer ?
#
loop_
_entity_poly.entity_id
_entity_poly.type
_entity_poly.pdbx_seq_one_letter_code
_entity_poly.pdbx_strand_id
1 'polypeptide(L)'
;MVTKRVQRMMFAAAACIPLLLGSAPLYAQTSAVQQKLAALEKSSGGRLGVALIDTADNTQVLYRGDERFPMCSTSKVMAAAAVLKQSETQKQLLNQPVEIKPADLV
;
A
#
# COMPACT_ATOMS: atom_id res chain seq x y z
N MET A 1 23.25 -4.56 58.57
CA MET A 1 23.52 -5.36 57.35
C MET A 1 22.28 -5.38 56.44
N VAL A 2 21.87 -4.21 55.91
CA VAL A 2 20.68 -4.06 55.05
C VAL A 2 21.02 -3.08 53.92
N THR A 3 22.00 -3.40 53.08
CA THR A 3 22.52 -2.41 52.10
C THR A 3 23.01 -2.99 50.77
N LYS A 4 22.43 -4.09 50.27
CA LYS A 4 22.76 -4.59 48.90
C LYS A 4 21.57 -5.05 48.06
N ARG A 5 20.39 -5.30 48.64
CA ARG A 5 19.20 -5.76 47.91
C ARG A 5 18.40 -4.63 47.26
N VAL A 6 18.31 -3.46 47.92
CA VAL A 6 17.53 -2.31 47.43
C VAL A 6 18.23 -1.60 46.26
N GLN A 7 19.57 -1.50 46.29
CA GLN A 7 20.36 -0.92 45.19
C GLN A 7 20.21 -1.70 43.87
N ARG A 8 20.08 -3.02 43.91
CA ARG A 8 19.90 -3.86 42.71
C ARG A 8 18.52 -3.73 42.08
N MET A 9 17.49 -3.37 42.86
CA MET A 9 16.14 -3.12 42.36
C MET A 9 16.00 -1.76 41.67
N MET A 10 16.78 -0.75 42.05
CA MET A 10 16.71 0.58 41.45
C MET A 10 17.39 0.69 40.06
N PHE A 11 18.26 -0.24 39.68
CA PHE A 11 18.86 -0.27 38.34
C PHE A 11 18.00 -1.01 37.29
N ALA A 12 17.03 -1.82 37.72
CA ALA A 12 16.19 -2.60 36.80
C ALA A 12 15.01 -1.79 36.21
N ALA A 13 14.63 -0.66 36.81
CA ALA A 13 13.52 0.17 36.32
C ALA A 13 13.94 1.28 35.34
N ALA A 14 15.24 1.61 35.26
CA ALA A 14 15.75 2.70 34.40
C ALA A 14 16.06 2.26 32.96
N ALA A 15 16.08 0.96 32.66
CA ALA A 15 16.47 0.42 31.35
C ALA A 15 15.31 0.27 30.35
N CYS A 16 14.04 0.35 30.77
CA CYS A 16 12.90 0.18 29.88
C CYS A 16 12.36 1.48 29.27
N ILE A 17 12.76 2.65 29.80
CA ILE A 17 12.25 3.95 29.33
C ILE A 17 12.90 4.42 28.01
N PRO A 18 14.21 4.21 27.75
CA PRO A 18 14.81 4.67 26.49
C PRO A 18 14.32 3.90 25.27
N LEU A 19 13.86 2.66 25.45
CA LEU A 19 13.41 1.80 24.35
C LEU A 19 12.05 2.23 23.75
N LEU A 20 11.27 3.02 24.49
CA LEU A 20 9.95 3.51 24.05
C LEU A 20 10.03 4.83 23.25
N LEU A 21 11.15 5.56 23.30
CA LEU A 21 11.31 6.87 22.65
C LEU A 21 12.16 6.83 21.36
N GLY A 22 12.91 5.74 21.13
CA GLY A 22 13.80 5.60 19.97
C GLY A 22 13.12 5.29 18.63
N SER A 23 11.81 5.04 18.62
CA SER A 23 11.03 4.67 17.41
C SER A 23 10.31 5.85 16.74
N ALA A 24 10.43 7.07 17.28
CA ALA A 24 9.75 8.26 16.78
C ALA A 24 10.08 8.69 15.33
N PRO A 25 11.31 8.56 14.79
CA PRO A 25 11.61 9.17 13.48
C PRO A 25 10.94 8.44 12.31
N LEU A 26 10.61 7.15 12.46
CA LEU A 26 9.95 6.38 11.41
C LEU A 26 8.47 6.73 11.27
N TYR A 27 7.78 7.00 12.38
CA TYR A 27 6.36 7.35 12.38
C TYR A 27 6.09 8.77 11.85
N ALA A 28 7.06 9.68 12.02
CA ALA A 28 6.93 11.06 11.60
C ALA A 28 6.90 11.23 10.06
N GLN A 29 7.65 10.43 9.31
CA GLN A 29 7.68 10.52 7.84
C GLN A 29 6.41 9.97 7.19
N THR A 30 5.90 8.85 7.69
CA THR A 30 4.57 8.29 7.35
C THR A 30 3.41 9.15 7.88
N SER A 31 3.67 10.31 8.48
CA SER A 31 2.60 11.27 8.81
C SER A 31 2.48 12.37 7.74
N ALA A 32 3.60 12.82 7.16
CA ALA A 32 3.62 13.95 6.25
C ALA A 32 2.97 13.63 4.88
N VAL A 33 3.21 12.43 4.33
CA VAL A 33 2.57 12.00 3.08
C VAL A 33 1.07 11.80 3.27
N GLN A 34 0.67 11.21 4.39
CA GLN A 34 -0.71 10.94 4.78
C GLN A 34 -1.49 12.25 4.94
N GLN A 35 -0.87 13.27 5.56
CA GLN A 35 -1.45 14.62 5.66
C GLN A 35 -1.65 15.26 4.29
N LYS A 36 -0.69 15.12 3.36
CA LYS A 36 -0.83 15.62 1.98
C LYS A 36 -1.94 14.89 1.22
N LEU A 37 -2.04 13.58 1.36
CA LEU A 37 -3.11 12.78 0.75
C LEU A 37 -4.49 13.14 1.31
N ALA A 38 -4.59 13.39 2.63
CA ALA A 38 -5.83 13.88 3.24
C ALA A 38 -6.21 15.30 2.78
N ALA A 39 -5.23 16.19 2.63
CA ALA A 39 -5.47 17.52 2.06
C ALA A 39 -5.92 17.43 0.59
N LEU A 40 -5.32 16.52 -0.19
CA LEU A 40 -5.70 16.26 -1.57
C LEU A 40 -7.13 15.72 -1.67
N GLU A 41 -7.48 14.69 -0.87
CA GLU A 41 -8.84 14.16 -0.77
C GLU A 41 -9.83 15.29 -0.51
N LYS A 42 -9.58 16.11 0.52
CA LYS A 42 -10.44 17.26 0.87
C LYS A 42 -10.59 18.25 -0.28
N SER A 43 -9.49 18.58 -0.97
CA SER A 43 -9.51 19.54 -2.09
C SER A 43 -10.23 19.01 -3.32
N SER A 44 -10.24 17.68 -3.52
CA SER A 44 -10.90 17.04 -4.67
C SER A 44 -12.43 17.05 -4.59
N GLY A 45 -13.01 17.25 -3.40
CA GLY A 45 -14.45 17.11 -3.16
C GLY A 45 -14.98 15.67 -3.26
N GLY A 46 -14.09 14.69 -3.39
CA GLY A 46 -14.43 13.27 -3.55
C GLY A 46 -13.71 12.35 -2.56
N ARG A 47 -13.55 11.10 -2.97
CA ARG A 47 -12.90 10.02 -2.21
C ARG A 47 -11.57 9.67 -2.86
N LEU A 48 -10.49 9.57 -2.08
CA LEU A 48 -9.16 9.24 -2.60
C LEU A 48 -8.63 7.94 -1.98
N GLY A 49 -8.25 6.98 -2.82
CA GLY A 49 -7.49 5.79 -2.43
C GLY A 49 -6.12 5.79 -3.11
N VAL A 50 -5.06 5.46 -2.37
CA VAL A 50 -3.68 5.37 -2.89
C VAL A 50 -3.00 4.13 -2.32
N ALA A 51 -2.36 3.37 -3.20
CA ALA A 51 -1.38 2.36 -2.84
C ALA A 51 -0.11 2.61 -3.66
N LEU A 52 1.01 2.80 -2.98
CA LEU A 52 2.34 2.92 -3.56
C LEU A 52 3.22 1.83 -2.95
N ILE A 53 3.92 1.08 -3.79
CA ILE A 53 4.82 0.00 -3.39
C ILE A 53 6.19 0.32 -4.00
N ASP A 54 7.22 0.43 -3.17
CA ASP A 54 8.60 0.44 -3.64
C ASP A 54 8.99 -1.01 -3.96
N THR A 55 9.29 -1.29 -5.23
CA THR A 55 9.60 -2.65 -5.68
C THR A 55 11.04 -3.08 -5.33
N ALA A 56 11.89 -2.18 -4.84
CA ALA A 56 13.25 -2.52 -4.40
C ALA A 56 13.24 -3.20 -3.02
N ASP A 57 12.36 -2.76 -2.11
CA ASP A 57 12.34 -3.23 -0.72
C ASP A 57 10.94 -3.59 -0.16
N ASN A 58 9.90 -3.49 -0.98
CA ASN A 58 8.49 -3.72 -0.63
C ASN A 58 7.92 -2.77 0.44
N THR A 59 8.57 -1.62 0.69
CA THR A 59 7.96 -0.58 1.52
C THR A 59 6.71 -0.02 0.85
N GLN A 60 5.71 0.33 1.65
CA GLN A 60 4.40 0.74 1.14
C GLN A 60 3.91 2.04 1.77
N VAL A 61 3.23 2.85 0.95
CA VAL A 61 2.38 3.95 1.42
C VAL A 61 0.96 3.63 1.01
N LEU A 62 0.11 3.37 2.00
CA LEU A 62 -1.31 3.08 1.82
C LEU A 62 -2.15 4.22 2.41
N TYR A 63 -3.10 4.71 1.63
CA TYR A 63 -4.13 5.65 2.06
C TYR A 63 -5.47 5.10 1.60
N ARG A 64 -6.29 4.63 2.55
CA ARG A 64 -7.55 3.90 2.26
C ARG A 64 -7.36 2.67 1.38
N GLY A 65 -6.22 1.99 1.53
CA GLY A 65 -5.83 0.86 0.68
C GLY A 65 -6.81 -0.32 0.68
N ASP A 66 -7.59 -0.48 1.75
CA ASP A 66 -8.57 -1.56 1.91
C ASP A 66 -10.01 -1.16 1.53
N GLU A 67 -10.23 0.09 1.12
CA GLU A 67 -11.56 0.56 0.68
C GLU A 67 -11.81 0.21 -0.79
N ARG A 68 -13.10 0.06 -1.15
CA ARG A 68 -13.50 -0.26 -2.53
C ARG A 68 -13.68 1.01 -3.35
N PHE A 69 -13.14 0.98 -4.58
CA PHE A 69 -13.29 2.04 -5.58
C PHE A 69 -13.82 1.45 -6.90
N PRO A 70 -14.59 2.21 -7.70
CA PRO A 70 -14.99 1.77 -9.03
C PRO A 70 -13.77 1.63 -9.93
N MET A 71 -13.55 0.44 -10.48
CA MET A 71 -12.38 0.20 -11.35
C MET A 71 -12.48 0.95 -12.68
N CYS A 72 -13.69 1.14 -13.21
CA CYS A 72 -13.91 1.69 -14.55
C CYS A 72 -13.00 0.95 -15.57
N SER A 73 -12.31 1.67 -16.44
CA SER A 73 -11.39 1.08 -17.42
C SER A 73 -10.11 0.45 -16.84
N THR A 74 -9.78 0.63 -15.55
CA THR A 74 -8.60 -0.04 -14.95
C THR A 74 -8.77 -1.56 -14.89
N SER A 75 -10.01 -2.06 -14.87
CA SER A 75 -10.35 -3.48 -15.00
C SER A 75 -9.78 -4.16 -16.24
N LYS A 76 -9.53 -3.40 -17.31
CA LYS A 76 -8.97 -3.92 -18.56
C LYS A 76 -7.56 -4.49 -18.40
N VAL A 77 -6.80 -4.06 -17.38
CA VAL A 77 -5.48 -4.64 -17.07
C VAL A 77 -5.62 -6.13 -16.77
N MET A 78 -6.60 -6.50 -15.93
CA MET A 78 -6.85 -7.90 -15.58
C MET A 78 -7.38 -8.69 -16.79
N ALA A 79 -8.25 -8.10 -17.60
CA ALA A 79 -8.75 -8.73 -18.83
C ALA A 79 -7.62 -9.03 -19.82
N ALA A 80 -6.73 -8.06 -20.07
CA ALA A 80 -5.57 -8.24 -20.93
C ALA A 80 -4.60 -9.29 -20.36
N ALA A 81 -4.33 -9.26 -19.05
CA ALA A 81 -3.49 -10.26 -18.39
C ALA A 81 -4.05 -11.68 -18.55
N ALA A 82 -5.37 -11.86 -18.46
CA ALA A 82 -6.01 -13.15 -18.69
C ALA A 82 -5.83 -13.66 -20.13
N VAL A 83 -5.99 -12.79 -21.13
CA VAL A 83 -5.73 -13.14 -22.54
C VAL A 83 -4.26 -13.51 -22.77
N LEU A 84 -3.32 -12.73 -22.21
CA LEU A 84 -1.90 -13.03 -22.27
C LEU A 84 -1.58 -14.38 -21.61
N LYS A 85 -2.17 -14.67 -20.44
CA LYS A 85 -2.00 -15.96 -19.77
C LYS A 85 -2.51 -17.13 -20.63
N GLN A 86 -3.65 -16.96 -21.29
CA GLN A 86 -4.19 -17.95 -22.20
C GLN A 86 -3.28 -18.18 -23.42
N SER A 87 -2.62 -17.14 -23.92
CA SER A 87 -1.69 -17.24 -25.05
C SER A 87 -0.44 -18.09 -24.76
N GLU A 88 -0.09 -18.31 -23.49
CA GLU A 88 1.01 -19.19 -23.11
C GLU A 88 0.78 -20.62 -23.65
N THR A 89 -0.46 -21.08 -23.68
CA THR A 89 -0.84 -22.40 -24.21
C THR A 89 -1.42 -22.32 -25.63
N GLN A 90 -2.12 -21.23 -25.97
CA GLN A 90 -2.74 -21.02 -27.27
C GLN A 90 -1.90 -20.07 -28.13
N LYS A 91 -0.90 -20.60 -28.84
CA LYS A 91 0.13 -19.82 -29.54
C LYS A 91 -0.38 -18.88 -30.64
N GLN A 92 -1.56 -19.16 -31.22
CA GLN A 92 -2.15 -18.32 -32.26
C GLN A 92 -3.16 -17.29 -31.74
N LEU A 93 -3.48 -17.31 -30.43
CA LEU A 93 -4.53 -16.48 -29.85
C LEU A 93 -4.29 -14.98 -30.11
N LEU A 94 -3.05 -14.51 -29.94
CA LEU A 94 -2.72 -13.09 -30.11
C LEU A 94 -2.71 -12.65 -31.58
N ASN A 95 -2.60 -13.60 -32.52
CA ASN A 95 -2.63 -13.33 -33.96
C ASN A 95 -4.03 -13.57 -34.57
N GLN A 96 -5.01 -13.93 -33.74
CA GLN A 96 -6.35 -14.23 -34.21
C GLN A 96 -7.04 -12.93 -34.66
N PRO A 97 -7.49 -12.83 -35.92
CA PRO A 97 -8.28 -11.69 -36.35
C PRO A 97 -9.62 -11.69 -35.62
N VAL A 98 -10.00 -10.51 -35.10
CA VAL A 98 -11.30 -10.28 -34.46
C VAL A 98 -12.08 -9.31 -35.33
N GLU A 99 -13.18 -9.77 -35.91
CA GLU A 99 -14.12 -8.92 -36.63
C GLU A 99 -14.88 -8.06 -35.63
N ILE A 100 -14.86 -6.74 -35.81
CA ILE A 100 -15.65 -5.79 -35.01
C ILE A 100 -16.75 -5.22 -35.91
N LYS A 101 -18.00 -5.45 -35.55
CA LYS A 101 -19.19 -5.02 -36.29
C LYS A 101 -19.68 -3.68 -35.76
N PRO A 102 -20.42 -2.89 -36.55
CA PRO A 102 -21.01 -1.64 -36.07
C PRO A 102 -21.88 -1.81 -34.81
N ALA A 103 -22.53 -2.97 -34.66
CA ALA A 103 -23.35 -3.30 -33.50
C ALA A 103 -22.53 -3.58 -32.21
N ASP A 104 -21.22 -3.80 -32.32
CA ASP A 104 -20.33 -4.02 -31.17
C ASP A 104 -19.83 -2.70 -30.55
N LEU A 105 -20.06 -1.58 -31.23
CA LEU A 105 -19.68 -0.25 -30.77
C LEU A 105 -20.81 0.34 -29.93
N VAL A 106 -20.50 0.62 -28.65
CA VAL A 106 -21.39 1.25 -27.67
C VAL A 106 -20.97 2.68 -27.35
#